data_AF-J1JM73-F1
#
_entry.id   AF-J1JM73-F1
#
_cell.length_a   1.000
_cell.length_b   1.000
_cell.length_c   1.000
_cell.angle_alpha   90.00
_cell.angle_beta   90.00
_cell.angle_gamma   90.00
#
_symmetry.space_group_name_H-M   'P 1'
#
loop_
_entity.id
_entity.type
_entity.pdbx_description
1 polymer ?
#
loop_
_entity_poly.entity_id
_entity_poly.type
_entity_poly.pdbx_seq_one_letter_code
_entity_poly.pdbx_strand_id
1 'polypeptide(L)'
;MQYNICTMICFLWSIHTCQSSIKNGQCFPRYIYEDTPVSKNKNKKQSHLFTEDSTTAGLQRRDAITDEGLTHFKAAYPNETITKDDLFYYVYGILHSEDYRSRYADNLCKELPRIPCVKTADDFWKFVTAGRELGHLHVNYESIEPYPVTFKKGNPKQTEISNPEKFYYVTEMKFAKAAKEKDKSTVIYNGNITITDIPLEAYEYIVNGKPALEWVMGRQCVKTDKKSGIVTMLLKPLATLLIHWNCFKGLLP
;
A
#
# COMPACT_ATOMS: atom_id res chain seq x y z
N MET A 1 -8.66 15.46 -4.18
CA MET A 1 -7.98 14.79 -5.32
C MET A 1 -7.33 13.44 -4.97
N GLN A 2 -7.14 13.09 -3.69
CA GLN A 2 -6.33 11.92 -3.28
C GLN A 2 -7.08 10.58 -3.11
N TYR A 3 -8.40 10.58 -3.27
CA TYR A 3 -9.23 9.39 -3.00
C TYR A 3 -8.98 8.26 -3.98
N ASN A 4 -8.69 8.57 -5.26
CA ASN A 4 -8.58 7.57 -6.33
C ASN A 4 -7.23 6.86 -6.46
N ILE A 5 -6.18 7.29 -5.75
CA ILE A 5 -4.89 6.56 -5.68
C ILE A 5 -4.85 5.70 -4.42
N CYS A 6 -5.50 6.16 -3.34
CA CYS A 6 -5.66 5.38 -2.12
C CYS A 6 -6.33 4.00 -2.38
N THR A 7 -7.10 3.92 -3.46
CA THR A 7 -7.81 2.73 -3.95
C THR A 7 -6.94 1.67 -4.60
N MET A 8 -5.83 2.02 -5.26
CA MET A 8 -4.87 1.02 -5.74
C MET A 8 -3.78 0.67 -4.72
N ILE A 9 -3.44 1.57 -3.79
CA ILE A 9 -2.58 1.23 -2.64
C ILE A 9 -3.21 0.12 -1.78
N CYS A 10 -4.54 0.03 -1.75
CA CYS A 10 -5.26 -1.06 -1.09
C CYS A 10 -5.00 -2.45 -1.71
N PHE A 11 -4.51 -2.56 -2.96
CA PHE A 11 -4.30 -3.87 -3.60
C PHE A 11 -3.11 -4.65 -3.07
N LEU A 12 -2.13 -3.97 -2.53
CA LEU A 12 -0.87 -4.61 -2.17
C LEU A 12 -0.79 -5.01 -0.70
N TRP A 13 -1.78 -4.61 0.10
CA TRP A 13 -1.91 -5.12 1.45
C TRP A 13 -2.49 -6.53 1.41
N SER A 14 -1.61 -7.52 1.51
CA SER A 14 -1.92 -8.96 1.55
C SER A 14 -2.83 -9.39 2.73
N ILE A 15 -3.33 -8.47 3.55
CA ILE A 15 -4.13 -8.76 4.74
C ILE A 15 -5.28 -7.75 4.83
N HIS A 16 -6.51 -8.25 4.73
CA HIS A 16 -7.79 -7.62 5.09
C HIS A 16 -7.75 -6.09 5.22
N THR A 17 -7.98 -5.39 4.12
CA THR A 17 -8.21 -3.94 4.12
C THR A 17 -9.44 -3.62 4.98
N CYS A 18 -9.25 -2.86 6.06
CA CYS A 18 -10.32 -2.48 6.99
C CYS A 18 -11.52 -1.84 6.27
N GLN A 19 -12.71 -2.22 6.71
CA GLN A 19 -14.02 -1.82 6.18
C GLN A 19 -14.26 -0.28 6.12
N SER A 20 -13.46 0.52 6.83
CA SER A 20 -13.48 1.99 6.73
C SER A 20 -12.80 2.55 5.47
N SER A 21 -11.83 1.85 4.90
CA SER A 21 -11.25 2.18 3.58
C SER A 21 -12.21 1.82 2.44
N ILE A 22 -13.13 0.89 2.65
CA ILE A 22 -14.04 0.33 1.64
C ILE A 22 -15.24 1.24 1.37
N LYS A 23 -15.71 2.05 2.34
CA LYS A 23 -16.98 2.78 2.20
C LYS A 23 -17.08 3.64 0.92
N ASN A 24 -15.97 4.20 0.43
CA ASN A 24 -15.87 4.90 -0.87
C ASN A 24 -14.69 4.41 -1.73
N GLY A 25 -14.01 3.33 -1.33
CA GLY A 25 -12.82 2.83 -2.01
C GLY A 25 -13.19 1.79 -3.08
N GLN A 26 -12.87 2.08 -4.34
CA GLN A 26 -12.96 1.13 -5.45
C GLN A 26 -11.70 0.28 -5.60
N CYS A 27 -11.90 -1.02 -5.85
CA CYS A 27 -10.81 -1.98 -5.92
C CYS A 27 -10.76 -2.68 -7.30
N PHE A 28 -9.63 -2.58 -8.03
CA PHE A 28 -9.30 -3.29 -9.27
C PHE A 28 -8.40 -4.55 -9.07
N PRO A 29 -8.98 -5.75 -8.88
CA PRO A 29 -8.19 -6.97 -8.66
C PRO A 29 -7.38 -7.37 -9.88
N ARG A 30 -6.27 -8.06 -9.65
CA ARG A 30 -5.51 -8.73 -10.72
C ARG A 30 -6.19 -10.03 -11.14
N TYR A 31 -6.72 -10.79 -10.19
CA TYR A 31 -7.38 -12.07 -10.41
C TYR A 31 -8.78 -12.08 -9.79
N ILE A 32 -9.70 -12.77 -10.46
CA ILE A 32 -11.05 -13.05 -9.98
C ILE A 32 -11.14 -14.56 -9.75
N TYR A 33 -11.81 -14.95 -8.67
CA TYR A 33 -12.04 -16.34 -8.31
C TYR A 33 -13.52 -16.64 -8.47
N GLU A 34 -13.84 -17.67 -9.25
CA GLU A 34 -15.21 -18.09 -9.51
C GLU A 34 -15.43 -19.53 -9.03
N ASP A 35 -16.60 -19.78 -8.45
CA ASP A 35 -17.01 -21.13 -8.08
C ASP A 35 -17.28 -21.94 -9.35
N THR A 36 -16.65 -23.10 -9.48
CA THR A 36 -17.03 -24.05 -10.53
C THR A 36 -18.49 -24.47 -10.36
N PRO A 37 -19.34 -24.37 -11.38
CA PRO A 37 -20.71 -24.87 -11.30
C PRO A 37 -20.67 -26.40 -11.22
N VAL A 38 -20.77 -26.92 -10.01
CA VAL A 38 -21.04 -28.35 -9.81
C VAL A 38 -22.46 -28.59 -10.31
N SER A 39 -22.60 -29.44 -11.33
CA SER A 39 -23.89 -29.88 -11.84
C SER A 39 -24.77 -30.34 -10.67
N LYS A 40 -25.89 -29.65 -10.45
CA LYS A 40 -26.80 -29.88 -9.31
C LYS A 40 -27.49 -31.24 -9.46
N ASN A 41 -26.83 -32.32 -9.06
CA ASN A 41 -27.54 -33.48 -8.55
C ASN A 41 -27.81 -33.27 -7.06
N LYS A 42 -29.10 -33.11 -6.74
CA LYS A 42 -29.64 -32.91 -5.39
C LYS A 42 -29.14 -34.01 -4.44
N ASN A 43 -28.93 -33.59 -3.19
CA ASN A 43 -28.60 -34.38 -1.99
C ASN A 43 -27.12 -34.67 -1.74
N LYS A 44 -26.46 -33.75 -1.02
CA LYS A 44 -25.75 -34.11 0.23
C LYS A 44 -25.44 -32.87 1.06
N LYS A 45 -25.53 -33.08 2.38
CA LYS A 45 -25.24 -32.16 3.48
C LYS A 45 -23.98 -31.32 3.21
N GLN A 46 -23.99 -30.06 3.66
CA GLN A 46 -22.82 -29.19 3.72
C GLN A 46 -21.59 -30.00 4.16
N SER A 47 -20.70 -30.31 3.22
CA SER A 47 -19.42 -30.95 3.49
C SER A 47 -18.51 -29.90 4.11
N HIS A 48 -17.83 -30.29 5.18
CA HIS A 48 -16.95 -29.48 5.99
C HIS A 48 -15.87 -28.78 5.12
N LEU A 49 -15.56 -27.51 5.44
CA LEU A 49 -14.64 -26.62 4.70
C LEU A 49 -13.20 -27.15 4.53
N PHE A 50 -12.87 -28.28 5.16
CA PHE A 50 -11.52 -28.86 5.20
C PHE A 50 -11.49 -30.38 5.00
N THR A 51 -12.53 -31.01 4.43
CA THR A 51 -12.44 -32.45 4.16
C THR A 51 -11.65 -32.70 2.88
N GLU A 52 -10.49 -33.35 3.02
CA GLU A 52 -9.61 -33.80 1.93
C GLU A 52 -10.26 -34.95 1.14
N ASP A 53 -11.32 -34.66 0.39
CA ASP A 53 -11.82 -35.56 -0.65
C ASP A 53 -11.64 -34.88 -2.01
N SER A 54 -10.66 -35.38 -2.75
CA SER A 54 -10.28 -34.97 -4.10
C SER A 54 -11.41 -35.16 -5.11
N THR A 55 -12.34 -34.19 -5.17
CA THR A 55 -13.08 -33.82 -6.38
C THR A 55 -13.19 -32.29 -6.36
N THR A 56 -12.50 -31.63 -7.29
CA THR A 56 -12.33 -30.17 -7.36
C THR A 56 -13.66 -29.42 -7.40
N ALA A 57 -14.27 -29.16 -6.25
CA ALA A 57 -15.03 -27.93 -6.02
C ALA A 57 -14.02 -26.80 -5.78
N GLY A 58 -13.23 -26.50 -6.81
CA GLY A 58 -12.11 -25.59 -6.74
C GLY A 58 -12.52 -24.21 -7.25
N LEU A 59 -12.18 -23.17 -6.49
CA LEU A 59 -12.23 -21.79 -7.00
C LEU A 59 -11.31 -21.70 -8.23
N GLN A 60 -11.89 -21.43 -9.40
CA GLN A 60 -11.09 -21.18 -10.59
C GLN A 60 -10.61 -19.74 -10.60
N ARG A 61 -9.28 -19.57 -10.66
CA ARG A 61 -8.63 -18.28 -10.79
C ARG A 61 -8.59 -17.87 -12.26
N ARG A 62 -9.17 -16.71 -12.58
CA ARG A 62 -9.06 -16.07 -13.90
C ARG A 62 -8.49 -14.65 -13.80
N ASP A 63 -7.98 -14.13 -14.90
CA ASP A 63 -7.53 -12.74 -14.98
C ASP A 63 -8.72 -11.78 -14.90
N ALA A 64 -8.54 -10.68 -14.18
CA ALA A 64 -9.51 -9.59 -14.14
C ALA A 64 -9.40 -8.63 -15.32
N ILE A 65 -8.23 -8.59 -15.97
CA ILE A 65 -7.99 -7.81 -17.18
C ILE A 65 -8.60 -8.57 -18.36
N THR A 66 -9.52 -7.90 -19.05
CA THR A 66 -10.23 -8.47 -20.20
C THR A 66 -9.33 -8.51 -21.44
N ASP A 67 -9.63 -9.42 -22.36
CA ASP A 67 -8.82 -9.58 -23.58
C ASP A 67 -9.02 -8.40 -24.54
N GLU A 68 -10.17 -7.73 -24.49
CA GLU A 68 -10.42 -6.48 -25.23
C GLU A 68 -9.51 -5.36 -24.72
N GLY A 69 -9.37 -5.23 -23.39
CA GLY A 69 -8.45 -4.28 -22.78
C GLY A 69 -7.01 -4.53 -23.20
N LEU A 70 -6.56 -5.78 -23.18
CA LEU A 70 -5.23 -6.15 -23.66
C LEU A 70 -5.04 -5.83 -25.16
N THR A 71 -6.05 -6.11 -25.97
CA THR A 71 -6.03 -5.85 -27.43
C THR A 71 -5.90 -4.37 -27.73
N HIS A 72 -6.56 -3.50 -26.96
CA HIS A 72 -6.43 -2.05 -27.10
C HIS A 72 -4.98 -1.56 -26.97
N PHE A 73 -4.24 -2.05 -25.97
CA PHE A 73 -2.84 -1.67 -25.79
C PHE A 73 -1.91 -2.32 -26.82
N LYS A 74 -2.19 -3.57 -27.23
CA LYS A 74 -1.44 -4.22 -28.33
C LYS A 74 -1.60 -3.49 -29.67
N ALA A 75 -2.78 -2.93 -29.94
CA ALA A 75 -3.00 -2.13 -31.15
C ALA A 75 -2.19 -0.81 -31.15
N ALA A 76 -1.94 -0.22 -29.98
CA ALA A 76 -1.10 0.96 -29.85
C ALA A 76 0.41 0.67 -30.02
N TYR A 77 0.85 -0.55 -29.64
CA TYR A 77 2.25 -0.98 -29.70
C TYR A 77 2.38 -2.33 -30.43
N PRO A 78 2.26 -2.36 -31.77
CA PRO A 78 2.19 -3.60 -32.55
C PRO A 78 3.49 -4.43 -32.54
N ASN A 79 4.62 -3.80 -32.22
CA ASN A 79 5.93 -4.45 -32.21
C ASN A 79 6.30 -5.04 -30.84
N GLU A 80 5.47 -4.82 -29.82
CA GLU A 80 5.76 -5.20 -28.43
C GLU A 80 4.91 -6.39 -27.97
N THR A 81 5.49 -7.27 -27.16
CA THR A 81 4.76 -8.40 -26.57
C THR A 81 4.27 -8.03 -25.18
N ILE A 82 3.05 -7.46 -25.11
CA ILE A 82 2.44 -7.01 -23.85
C ILE A 82 1.63 -8.14 -23.20
N THR A 83 1.89 -8.39 -21.91
CA THR A 83 1.10 -9.32 -21.09
C THR A 83 0.09 -8.59 -20.20
N LYS A 84 -0.87 -9.34 -19.63
CA LYS A 84 -1.83 -8.77 -18.65
C LYS A 84 -1.14 -8.30 -17.36
N ASP A 85 -0.04 -8.93 -16.97
CA ASP A 85 0.75 -8.48 -15.81
C ASP A 85 1.41 -7.13 -16.09
N ASP A 86 2.00 -6.96 -17.28
CA ASP A 86 2.60 -5.69 -17.67
C ASP A 86 1.55 -4.57 -17.67
N LEU A 87 0.36 -4.85 -18.19
CA LEU A 87 -0.73 -3.88 -18.18
C LEU A 87 -1.18 -3.52 -16.75
N PHE A 88 -1.22 -4.49 -15.82
CA PHE A 88 -1.55 -4.22 -14.43
C PHE A 88 -0.54 -3.25 -13.78
N TYR A 89 0.76 -3.50 -13.97
CA TYR A 89 1.80 -2.63 -13.44
C TYR A 89 1.91 -1.29 -14.18
N TYR A 90 1.64 -1.26 -15.49
CA TYR A 90 1.53 -0.02 -16.26
C TYR A 90 0.46 0.91 -15.69
N VAL A 91 -0.75 0.39 -15.44
CA VAL A 91 -1.82 1.16 -14.80
C VAL A 91 -1.37 1.69 -13.43
N TYR A 92 -0.68 0.84 -12.66
CA TYR A 92 -0.14 1.26 -11.37
C TYR A 92 0.87 2.40 -11.48
N GLY A 93 1.80 2.34 -12.43
CA GLY A 93 2.77 3.39 -12.71
C GLY A 93 2.13 4.70 -13.14
N ILE A 94 1.18 4.66 -14.10
CA ILE A 94 0.48 5.85 -14.60
C ILE A 94 -0.30 6.56 -13.48
N LEU A 95 -0.96 5.82 -12.59
CA LEU A 95 -1.69 6.42 -11.47
C LEU A 95 -0.78 7.12 -10.45
N HIS A 96 0.52 6.81 -10.44
CA HIS A 96 1.52 7.48 -9.61
C HIS A 96 2.24 8.63 -10.33
N SER A 97 2.06 8.78 -11.65
CA SER A 97 2.63 9.90 -12.41
C SER A 97 2.05 11.24 -11.96
N GLU A 98 2.92 12.20 -11.62
CA GLU A 98 2.52 13.55 -11.24
C GLU A 98 1.81 14.29 -12.39
N ASP A 99 2.30 14.12 -13.61
CA ASP A 99 1.73 14.69 -14.83
C ASP A 99 0.30 14.19 -15.05
N TYR A 100 0.07 12.87 -14.93
CA TYR A 100 -1.27 12.30 -15.06
C TYR A 100 -2.22 12.83 -13.96
N ARG A 101 -1.75 12.86 -12.71
CA ARG A 101 -2.56 13.31 -11.56
C ARG A 101 -2.94 14.77 -11.63
N SER A 102 -2.03 15.62 -12.10
CA SER A 102 -2.26 17.06 -12.24
C SER A 102 -3.16 17.37 -13.42
N ARG A 103 -2.96 16.72 -14.57
CA ARG A 103 -3.79 16.93 -15.78
C ARG A 103 -5.24 16.49 -15.60
N TYR A 104 -5.46 15.34 -14.97
CA TYR A 104 -6.79 14.75 -14.83
C TYR A 104 -7.40 14.97 -13.43
N ALA A 105 -6.89 15.93 -12.67
CA ALA A 105 -7.25 16.11 -11.27
C ALA A 105 -8.77 16.31 -11.02
N ASP A 106 -9.43 17.04 -11.91
CA ASP A 106 -10.88 17.29 -11.87
C ASP A 106 -11.71 16.04 -12.23
N ASN A 107 -11.24 15.25 -13.20
CA ASN A 107 -11.89 13.99 -13.59
C ASN A 107 -11.72 12.95 -12.48
N LEU A 108 -10.50 12.83 -11.94
CA LEU A 108 -10.16 11.90 -10.86
C LEU A 108 -10.90 12.19 -9.54
N CYS A 109 -11.58 13.33 -9.39
CA CYS A 109 -12.43 13.56 -8.22
C CYS A 109 -13.91 13.22 -8.45
N LYS A 110 -14.34 13.03 -9.71
CA LYS A 110 -15.74 12.85 -10.12
C LYS A 110 -16.04 11.49 -10.72
N GLU A 111 -15.08 10.91 -11.44
CA GLU A 111 -15.25 9.67 -12.18
C GLU A 111 -14.05 8.71 -11.98
N LEU A 112 -14.19 7.51 -12.55
CA LEU A 112 -13.14 6.51 -12.56
C LEU A 112 -11.97 6.93 -13.46
N PRO A 113 -10.71 6.61 -13.08
CA PRO A 113 -9.55 6.89 -13.93
C PRO A 113 -9.69 6.19 -15.28
N ARG A 114 -9.45 6.94 -16.36
CA ARG A 114 -9.36 6.41 -17.73
C ARG A 114 -7.89 6.39 -18.12
N ILE A 115 -7.34 5.20 -18.37
CA ILE A 115 -5.90 5.04 -18.57
C ILE A 115 -5.56 5.30 -20.05
N PRO A 116 -4.72 6.31 -20.34
CA PRO A 116 -4.28 6.59 -21.71
C PRO A 116 -3.17 5.64 -22.16
N CYS A 117 -2.99 5.51 -23.48
CA CYS A 117 -1.76 4.99 -24.06
C CYS A 117 -0.74 6.14 -24.16
N VAL A 118 0.47 5.92 -23.66
CA VAL A 118 1.58 6.86 -23.85
C VAL A 118 2.07 6.89 -25.30
N LYS A 119 2.85 7.91 -25.66
CA LYS A 119 3.21 8.19 -27.05
C LYS A 119 4.18 7.16 -27.63
N THR A 120 5.06 6.61 -26.81
CA THR A 120 6.13 5.71 -27.24
C THR A 120 6.08 4.39 -26.48
N ALA A 121 6.50 3.30 -27.12
CA ALA A 121 6.64 2.00 -26.47
C ALA A 121 7.70 2.01 -25.35
N ASP A 122 8.75 2.83 -25.50
CA ASP A 122 9.78 3.02 -24.47
C ASP A 122 9.20 3.63 -23.20
N ASP A 123 8.37 4.67 -23.32
CA ASP A 123 7.66 5.26 -22.19
C ASP A 123 6.72 4.24 -21.53
N PHE A 124 6.05 3.39 -22.32
CA PHE A 124 5.19 2.34 -21.79
C PHE A 124 5.98 1.40 -20.87
N TRP A 125 7.13 0.90 -21.32
CA TRP A 125 7.98 0.01 -20.53
C TRP A 125 8.61 0.68 -19.31
N LYS A 126 8.90 1.99 -19.38
CA LYS A 126 9.30 2.78 -18.20
C LYS A 126 8.21 2.80 -17.13
N PHE A 127 6.95 3.04 -17.51
CA PHE A 127 5.84 3.00 -16.58
C PHE A 127 5.58 1.59 -16.01
N VAL A 128 5.73 0.54 -16.83
CA VAL A 128 5.64 -0.86 -16.35
C VAL A 128 6.71 -1.14 -15.31
N THR A 129 7.96 -0.77 -15.59
CA THR A 129 9.10 -1.00 -14.69
C THR A 129 8.91 -0.24 -13.36
N ALA A 130 8.62 1.05 -13.44
CA ALA A 130 8.34 1.86 -12.26
C ALA A 130 7.15 1.33 -11.46
N GLY A 131 6.08 0.89 -12.13
CA GLY A 131 4.92 0.28 -11.50
C GLY A 131 5.24 -1.05 -10.79
N ARG A 132 6.12 -1.87 -11.37
CA ARG A 132 6.60 -3.12 -10.75
C ARG A 132 7.45 -2.83 -9.51
N GLU A 133 8.35 -1.87 -9.58
CA GLU A 133 9.21 -1.48 -8.46
C GLU A 133 8.39 -0.86 -7.33
N LEU A 134 7.51 0.10 -7.63
CA LEU A 134 6.56 0.65 -6.65
C LEU A 134 5.67 -0.43 -6.05
N GLY A 135 5.21 -1.37 -6.87
CA GLY A 135 4.42 -2.50 -6.41
C GLY A 135 5.22 -3.38 -5.43
N HIS A 136 6.45 -3.73 -5.79
CA HIS A 136 7.31 -4.49 -4.90
C HIS A 136 7.53 -3.77 -3.56
N LEU A 137 7.75 -2.45 -3.60
CA LEU A 137 7.94 -1.63 -2.40
C LEU A 137 6.70 -1.58 -1.51
N HIS A 138 5.52 -1.42 -2.10
CA HIS A 138 4.27 -1.31 -1.35
C HIS A 138 3.74 -2.64 -0.81
N VAL A 139 4.04 -3.79 -1.44
CA VAL A 139 3.73 -5.11 -0.85
C VAL A 139 4.69 -5.39 0.30
N ASN A 140 5.98 -5.22 0.05
CA ASN A 140 7.04 -5.68 0.95
C ASN A 140 7.51 -4.60 1.91
N TYR A 141 6.68 -3.59 2.18
CA TYR A 141 7.03 -2.43 3.01
C TYR A 141 7.42 -2.78 4.45
N GLU A 142 7.21 -4.01 4.92
CA GLU A 142 7.66 -4.47 6.24
C GLU A 142 9.06 -5.12 6.20
N SER A 143 9.51 -5.59 5.03
CA SER A 143 10.72 -6.41 4.83
C SER A 143 11.86 -5.68 4.10
N ILE A 144 11.60 -4.50 3.54
CA ILE A 144 12.60 -3.72 2.81
C ILE A 144 13.57 -3.04 3.79
N GLU A 145 14.81 -2.83 3.33
CA GLU A 145 15.82 -2.10 4.09
C GLU A 145 15.32 -0.69 4.47
N PRO A 146 15.22 -0.37 5.79
CA PRO A 146 14.77 0.94 6.22
C PRO A 146 15.79 2.03 5.85
N TYR A 147 15.30 3.23 5.54
CA TYR A 147 16.17 4.39 5.38
C TYR A 147 16.99 4.64 6.65
N PRO A 148 18.31 4.91 6.53
CA PRO A 148 19.17 5.12 7.69
C PRO A 148 18.74 6.37 8.46
N VAL A 149 18.48 6.20 9.76
CA VAL A 149 18.12 7.31 10.66
C VAL A 149 19.07 7.41 11.84
N THR A 150 19.16 8.63 12.38
CA THR A 150 19.92 8.91 13.59
C THR A 150 19.07 8.68 14.82
N PHE A 151 19.58 7.94 15.80
CA PHE A 151 18.96 7.78 17.10
C PHE A 151 19.58 8.76 18.08
N LYS A 152 18.84 9.82 18.45
CA LYS A 152 19.24 10.72 19.54
C LYS A 152 19.21 10.04 20.90
N LYS A 153 18.30 9.07 21.08
CA LYS A 153 18.15 8.30 22.33
C LYS A 153 17.68 6.88 22.01
N GLY A 154 18.19 5.91 22.76
CA GLY A 154 17.70 4.52 22.73
C GLY A 154 18.11 3.75 21.48
N ASN A 155 19.33 3.98 20.97
CA ASN A 155 19.87 3.26 19.83
C ASN A 155 19.95 1.75 20.14
N PRO A 156 19.23 0.88 19.41
CA PRO A 156 19.22 -0.56 19.65
C PRO A 156 20.60 -1.22 19.57
N LYS A 157 21.53 -0.65 18.79
CA LYS A 157 22.88 -1.22 18.60
C LYS A 157 23.84 -0.87 19.75
N GLN A 158 23.53 0.13 20.56
CA GLN A 158 24.41 0.67 21.60
C GLN A 158 23.83 0.53 23.01
N THR A 159 22.51 0.36 23.12
CA THR A 159 21.82 0.28 24.41
C THR A 159 21.66 -1.19 24.79
N GLU A 160 22.05 -1.56 25.99
CA GLU A 160 21.74 -2.89 26.53
C GLU A 160 20.25 -2.93 26.93
N ILE A 161 19.46 -3.76 26.23
CA ILE A 161 18.00 -3.81 26.39
C ILE A 161 17.64 -5.03 27.25
N SER A 162 17.44 -4.83 28.55
CA SER A 162 17.08 -5.91 29.46
C SER A 162 15.64 -6.44 29.25
N ASN A 163 14.71 -5.59 28.80
CA ASN A 163 13.34 -5.98 28.47
C ASN A 163 12.88 -5.33 27.17
N PRO A 164 12.96 -6.05 26.03
CA PRO A 164 12.58 -5.54 24.72
C PRO A 164 11.12 -5.11 24.62
N GLU A 165 10.18 -5.88 25.19
CA GLU A 165 8.75 -5.58 25.10
C GLU A 165 8.42 -4.22 25.69
N LYS A 166 8.93 -3.94 26.89
CA LYS A 166 8.75 -2.65 27.55
C LYS A 166 9.54 -1.53 26.85
N PHE A 167 10.71 -1.85 26.32
CA PHE A 167 11.57 -0.86 25.66
C PHE A 167 10.96 -0.35 24.36
N TYR A 168 10.36 -1.24 23.55
CA TYR A 168 9.74 -0.92 22.26
C TYR A 168 8.24 -0.65 22.33
N TYR A 169 7.62 -0.74 23.51
CA TYR A 169 6.20 -0.46 23.69
C TYR A 169 5.86 0.99 23.31
N VAL A 170 4.81 1.16 22.50
CA VAL A 170 4.32 2.47 22.04
C VAL A 170 2.99 2.76 22.69
N THR A 171 2.92 3.89 23.39
CA THR A 171 1.64 4.48 23.80
C THR A 171 1.10 5.42 22.74
N GLU A 172 1.93 6.40 22.33
CA GLU A 172 1.61 7.40 21.31
C GLU A 172 2.91 8.01 20.76
N MET A 173 3.07 8.02 19.43
CA MET A 173 4.19 8.70 18.78
C MET A 173 3.90 10.18 18.58
N LYS A 174 4.91 11.04 18.77
CA LYS A 174 4.76 12.51 18.68
C LYS A 174 5.94 13.16 17.99
N PHE A 175 5.68 14.23 17.26
CA PHE A 175 6.74 15.14 16.82
C PHE A 175 7.33 15.89 18.01
N ALA A 176 8.62 16.23 17.92
CA ALA A 176 9.21 17.15 18.88
C ALA A 176 8.54 18.54 18.75
N LYS A 177 8.47 19.28 19.86
CA LYS A 177 8.00 20.68 19.85
C LYS A 177 9.20 21.60 19.75
N ALA A 178 9.21 22.48 18.77
CA ALA A 178 10.17 23.58 18.67
C ALA A 178 9.42 24.91 18.81
N ALA A 179 9.57 25.58 19.96
CA ALA A 179 9.10 26.93 20.36
C ALA A 179 7.67 27.42 19.97
N LYS A 180 7.22 27.22 18.72
CA LYS A 180 5.88 27.52 18.20
C LYS A 180 5.31 26.46 17.23
N GLU A 181 6.13 25.58 16.65
CA GLU A 181 5.71 24.59 15.64
C GLU A 181 6.18 23.17 15.98
N LYS A 182 5.61 22.18 15.27
CA LYS A 182 6.02 20.78 15.38
C LYS A 182 7.24 20.56 14.50
N ASP A 183 8.33 20.09 15.10
CA ASP A 183 9.52 19.69 14.36
C ASP A 183 9.30 18.31 13.73
N LYS A 184 9.18 18.28 12.40
CA LYS A 184 9.01 17.06 11.60
C LYS A 184 10.33 16.31 11.36
N SER A 185 11.48 16.90 11.66
CA SER A 185 12.76 16.17 11.56
C SER A 185 12.97 15.17 12.70
N THR A 186 12.20 15.33 13.78
CA THR A 186 12.34 14.54 15.01
C THR A 186 11.04 13.85 15.39
N VAL A 187 11.08 12.52 15.50
CA VAL A 187 9.96 11.69 15.99
C VAL A 187 10.33 11.05 17.33
N ILE A 188 9.49 11.31 18.33
CA ILE A 188 9.53 10.66 19.63
C ILE A 188 8.67 9.40 19.52
N TYR A 189 9.31 8.24 19.54
CA TYR A 189 8.64 6.94 19.45
C TYR A 189 8.01 6.56 20.81
N ASN A 190 8.80 6.70 21.89
CA ASN A 190 8.34 6.55 23.27
C ASN A 190 9.32 7.25 24.23
N GLY A 191 9.20 7.02 25.55
CA GLY A 191 10.11 7.60 26.55
C GLY A 191 11.57 7.13 26.44
N ASN A 192 11.84 6.06 25.70
CA ASN A 192 13.15 5.42 25.57
C ASN A 192 13.84 5.77 24.24
N ILE A 193 13.07 5.89 23.16
CA ILE A 193 13.57 6.00 21.79
C ILE A 193 13.17 7.35 21.17
N THR A 194 14.14 8.04 20.60
CA THR A 194 13.94 9.29 19.85
C THR A 194 14.76 9.26 18.57
N ILE A 195 14.09 9.47 17.45
CA ILE A 195 14.66 9.41 16.10
C ILE A 195 14.76 10.85 15.58
N THR A 196 15.91 11.23 15.03
CA THR A 196 16.20 12.54 14.46
C THR A 196 16.69 12.40 13.01
N ASP A 197 16.87 13.54 12.35
CA ASP A 197 17.38 13.64 10.97
C ASP A 197 16.47 12.93 9.96
N ILE A 198 15.16 12.90 10.24
CA ILE A 198 14.17 12.42 9.28
C ILE A 198 14.04 13.48 8.18
N PRO A 199 14.27 13.12 6.90
CA PRO A 199 14.19 14.07 5.80
C PRO A 199 12.76 14.61 5.66
N LEU A 200 12.64 15.93 5.45
CA LEU A 200 11.33 16.59 5.37
C LEU A 200 10.54 16.16 4.14
N GLU A 201 11.24 15.76 3.08
CA GLU A 201 10.57 15.36 1.86
C GLU A 201 9.88 13.97 2.04
N ALA A 202 10.18 13.22 3.12
CA ALA A 202 9.46 11.98 3.46
C ALA A 202 7.98 12.23 3.78
N TYR A 203 7.63 13.48 4.10
CA TYR A 203 6.26 13.90 4.33
C TYR A 203 5.51 14.27 3.06
N GLU A 204 6.19 14.39 1.91
CA GLU A 204 5.56 14.69 0.61
C GLU A 204 4.81 13.48 0.04
N TYR A 205 5.16 12.27 0.48
CA TYR A 205 4.40 11.08 0.15
C TYR A 205 3.08 11.02 0.92
N ILE A 206 2.04 11.61 0.31
CA ILE A 206 0.71 11.78 0.90
C ILE A 206 -0.26 10.72 0.36
N VAL A 207 -0.81 9.91 1.27
CA VAL A 207 -1.85 8.92 1.02
C VAL A 207 -3.15 9.40 1.65
N ASN A 208 -4.22 9.52 0.87
CA ASN A 208 -5.54 9.96 1.36
C ASN A 208 -5.52 11.29 2.15
N GLY A 209 -4.76 12.29 1.68
CA GLY A 209 -4.69 13.62 2.28
C GLY A 209 -3.85 13.75 3.55
N LYS A 210 -3.14 12.70 3.96
CA LYS A 210 -2.13 12.78 5.04
C LYS A 210 -0.82 12.09 4.63
N PRO A 211 0.35 12.58 5.11
CA PRO A 211 1.61 11.89 4.91
C PRO A 211 1.56 10.45 5.41
N ALA A 212 2.17 9.51 4.69
CA ALA A 212 2.19 8.10 5.09
C ALA A 212 2.79 7.92 6.49
N LEU A 213 3.81 8.69 6.85
CA LEU A 213 4.41 8.68 8.18
C LEU A 213 3.40 9.06 9.28
N GLU A 214 2.59 10.08 9.03
CA GLU A 214 1.56 10.52 9.97
C GLU A 214 0.43 9.48 10.12
N TRP A 215 0.13 8.73 9.05
CA TRP A 215 -0.78 7.58 9.14
C TRP A 215 -0.23 6.51 10.09
N VAL A 216 1.06 6.19 9.99
CA VAL A 216 1.70 5.20 10.87
C VAL A 216 1.64 5.67 12.31
N MET A 217 2.07 6.91 12.59
CA MET A 217 2.04 7.49 13.94
C MET A 217 0.62 7.54 14.53
N GLY A 218 -0.39 7.86 13.71
CA GLY A 218 -1.78 7.96 14.15
C GLY A 218 -2.49 6.62 14.35
N ARG A 219 -2.02 5.55 13.67
CA ARG A 219 -2.56 4.18 13.81
C ARG A 219 -1.84 3.38 14.89
N GLN A 220 -0.52 3.54 15.01
CA GLN A 220 0.30 2.87 16.01
C GLN A 220 0.25 3.60 17.36
N CYS A 221 -0.91 3.53 18.00
CA CYS A 221 -1.12 4.08 19.33
C CYS A 221 -2.09 3.21 20.11
N VAL A 222 -2.00 3.29 21.43
CA VAL A 222 -2.95 2.64 22.32
C VAL A 222 -4.17 3.54 22.43
N LYS A 223 -5.31 3.04 21.97
CA LYS A 223 -6.59 3.77 22.04
C LYS A 223 -7.61 2.93 22.77
N THR A 224 -8.31 3.56 23.70
CA THR A 224 -9.47 2.98 24.38
C THR A 224 -10.72 3.60 23.80
N ASP A 225 -11.60 2.77 23.24
CA ASP A 225 -12.91 3.25 22.80
C ASP A 225 -13.79 3.54 24.01
N LYS A 226 -14.28 4.78 24.12
CA LYS A 226 -15.04 5.24 25.30
C LYS A 226 -16.40 4.57 25.45
N LYS A 227 -16.98 4.04 24.37
CA LYS A 227 -18.33 3.45 24.38
C LYS A 227 -18.30 1.96 24.72
N SER A 228 -17.33 1.23 24.18
CA SER A 228 -17.17 -0.22 24.36
C SER A 228 -16.18 -0.59 25.47
N GLY A 229 -15.30 0.34 25.87
CA GLY A 229 -14.21 0.08 26.81
C GLY A 229 -13.09 -0.79 26.24
N ILE A 230 -13.17 -1.18 24.96
CA ILE A 230 -12.18 -2.03 24.31
C ILE A 230 -10.89 -1.24 24.07
N VAL A 231 -9.78 -1.78 24.56
CA VAL A 231 -8.44 -1.25 24.30
C VAL A 231 -7.91 -1.88 23.03
N THR A 232 -7.63 -1.05 22.02
CA THR A 232 -6.99 -1.48 20.78
C THR A 232 -5.51 -1.09 20.83
N MET A 233 -4.64 -2.09 20.65
CA MET A 233 -3.21 -1.91 20.48
C MET A 233 -2.84 -2.34 19.06
N LEU A 234 -2.42 -1.39 18.22
CA LEU A 234 -1.89 -1.67 16.88
C LEU A 234 -0.38 -1.45 16.92
N LEU A 235 0.35 -2.44 17.42
CA LEU A 235 1.81 -2.43 17.39
C LEU A 235 2.27 -3.08 16.08
N LYS A 236 2.81 -2.27 15.17
CA LYS A 236 3.54 -2.73 13.99
C LYS A 236 4.99 -2.26 14.09
N PRO A 237 5.96 -3.02 13.56
CA PRO A 237 7.38 -2.71 13.71
C PRO A 237 7.77 -1.36 13.08
N LEU A 238 8.77 -0.71 13.71
CA LEU A 238 9.33 0.62 13.41
C LEU A 238 9.71 0.81 11.92
N ALA A 239 10.05 -0.28 11.23
CA ALA A 239 10.47 -0.29 9.82
C ALA A 239 9.45 0.37 8.87
N THR A 240 8.16 0.35 9.24
CA THR A 240 7.05 0.92 8.44
C THR A 240 7.20 2.43 8.17
N LEU A 241 7.90 3.17 9.05
CA LEU A 241 8.01 4.63 8.95
C LEU A 241 8.95 5.08 7.81
N LEU A 242 9.99 4.33 7.49
CA LEU A 242 11.11 4.83 6.67
C LEU A 242 11.13 4.34 5.22
N ILE A 243 10.29 3.35 4.90
CA ILE A 243 10.27 2.71 3.58
C ILE A 243 9.45 3.51 2.55
N HIS A 244 8.49 4.31 3.00
CA HIS A 244 7.73 5.22 2.13
C HIS A 244 8.58 6.34 1.50
N TRP A 245 9.76 6.61 2.05
CA TRP A 245 10.70 7.61 1.55
C TRP A 245 11.52 7.12 0.35
N ASN A 246 11.97 5.86 0.38
CA ASN A 246 12.71 5.25 -0.74
C ASN A 246 11.84 5.05 -2.00
N CYS A 247 10.51 5.07 -1.87
CA CYS A 247 9.59 4.89 -3.01
C CYS A 247 9.64 6.01 -4.07
N PHE A 248 10.13 7.21 -3.76
CA PHE A 248 9.94 8.36 -4.66
C PHE A 248 11.23 8.95 -5.27
N LYS A 249 12.40 8.86 -4.60
CA LYS A 249 13.62 9.56 -5.06
C LYS A 249 14.39 8.89 -6.21
N GLY A 250 13.85 7.90 -6.91
CA GLY A 250 14.58 7.25 -8.01
C GLY A 250 13.80 6.44 -9.04
N LEU A 251 12.46 6.44 -9.01
CA LEU A 251 11.67 5.47 -9.77
C LEU A 251 10.75 6.07 -10.84
N LEU A 252 10.60 7.40 -10.90
CA LEU A 252 9.80 8.05 -11.93
C LEU A 252 10.59 9.22 -12.54
N PRO A 253 10.77 9.26 -13.88
CA PRO A 253 11.36 10.39 -14.59
C PRO A 253 10.46 11.63 -14.56
#